data_AF-A0A7Z7YSI5-F1
#
_entry.id   AF-A0A7Z7YSI5-F1
#
_cell.length_a   1.000
_cell.length_b   1.000
_cell.length_c   1.000
_cell.angle_alpha   90.00
_cell.angle_beta   90.00
_cell.angle_gamma   90.00
#
_symmetry.space_group_name_H-M   'P 1'
#
loop_
_entity.id
_entity.type
_entity.pdbx_description
1 polymer ?
#
loop_
_entity_poly.entity_id
_entity_poly.type
_entity_poly.pdbx_seq_one_letter_code
_entity_poly.pdbx_strand_id
1 'polypeptide(L)' 'LMNTYCDKCLLKTHIRKTEGKTQAHHFCISECSIGKQIKQLGNELQ' A
#
# COMPACT_ATOMS: atom_id res chain seq x y z
N LEU A 1 -8.85 -4.08 -1.82
CA LEU A 1 -8.21 -3.37 -0.67
C LEU A 1 -7.30 -2.23 -1.13
N MET A 2 -6.12 -2.50 -1.70
CA MET A 2 -5.16 -1.43 -2.06
C MET A 2 -5.60 -0.50 -3.21
N ASN A 3 -6.58 -0.88 -4.02
CA ASN A 3 -7.19 0.03 -5.00
C ASN A 3 -8.30 0.90 -4.41
N THR A 4 -8.75 0.61 -3.19
CA THR A 4 -9.77 1.39 -2.49
C THR A 4 -9.11 2.37 -1.54
N TYR A 5 -8.07 1.93 -0.83
CA TYR A 5 -7.41 2.70 0.22
C TYR A 5 -6.09 3.35 -0.22
N CYS A 6 -5.50 2.89 -1.33
CA CYS A 6 -4.29 3.47 -1.92
C CYS A 6 -4.55 3.87 -3.39
N ASP A 7 -5.75 4.37 -3.70
CA ASP A 7 -6.13 4.85 -5.04
C ASP A 7 -5.38 6.13 -5.44
N LYS A 8 -5.22 7.06 -4.50
CA LYS A 8 -4.54 8.36 -4.67
C LYS A 8 -3.11 8.38 -4.12
N CYS A 9 -2.52 7.22 -3.88
CA CYS A 9 -1.14 7.14 -3.40
C CYS A 9 -0.17 7.55 -4.53
N LEU A 10 0.45 8.72 -4.40
CA LEU A 10 1.43 9.25 -5.35
C LEU A 10 2.65 8.31 -5.46
N LEU A 11 3.13 7.79 -4.33
CA LEU A 11 4.25 6.86 -4.29
C LEU A 11 3.93 5.53 -4.96
N LYS A 12 2.73 4.97 -4.75
CA LYS A 12 2.26 3.78 -5.50
C LYS A 12 2.27 4.04 -7.01
N THR A 13 1.82 5.22 -7.44
CA THR A 13 1.80 5.59 -8.87
C THR A 13 3.20 5.71 -9.42
N HIS A 14 4.11 6.33 -8.67
CA HIS A 14 5.52 6.47 -9.04
C HIS A 14 6.22 5.11 -9.13
N ILE A 15 6.18 4.33 -8.05
CA ILE A 15 6.79 2.99 -7.95
C ILE A 15 6.20 2.05 -9.00
N ARG A 16 4.90 2.17 -9.32
CA ARG A 16 4.29 1.38 -10.40
C ARG A 16 4.89 1.70 -11.77
N LYS A 17 5.26 2.96 -12.02
CA LYS A 17 5.88 3.38 -13.29
C LYS A 17 7.37 3.01 -13.35
N THR A 18 8.08 3.04 -12.23
CA THR A 18 9.53 2.81 -12.18
C THR A 18 9.90 1.34 -11.93
N GLU A 19 9.18 0.65 -11.06
CA GLU A 19 9.49 -0.71 -10.56
C GLU A 19 8.36 -1.73 -10.83
N GLY A 20 7.23 -1.27 -11.34
CA GLY A 20 6.11 -2.12 -11.71
C GLY A 20 5.10 -2.38 -10.59
N LYS A 21 4.06 -3.15 -10.95
CA LYS A 21 2.87 -3.35 -10.11
C LYS A 21 3.18 -4.07 -8.79
N THR A 22 4.06 -5.08 -8.83
CA THR A 22 4.40 -5.91 -7.66
C THR A 22 5.08 -5.07 -6.58
N GLN A 23 6.10 -4.29 -6.95
CA GLN A 23 6.80 -3.42 -6.02
C GLN A 23 5.90 -2.32 -5.46
N ALA A 24 5.06 -1.73 -6.30
CA ALA A 24 4.07 -0.75 -5.83
C ALA A 24 3.10 -1.33 -4.79
N HIS A 25 2.70 -2.59 -4.96
CA HIS A 25 1.82 -3.27 -4.00
C HIS A 25 2.55 -3.61 -2.70
N HIS A 26 3.80 -4.10 -2.78
CA HIS A 26 4.63 -4.38 -1.62
C HIS A 26 4.84 -3.10 -0.79
N PHE A 27 5.25 -2.00 -1.43
CA PHE A 27 5.36 -0.69 -0.80
C PHE A 27 4.06 -0.25 -0.12
N CYS A 28 2.90 -0.47 -0.75
CA CYS A 28 1.64 -0.10 -0.14
C CYS A 28 1.36 -0.84 1.16
N ILE A 29 1.73 -2.12 1.27
CA ILE A 29 1.51 -2.91 2.48
C ILE A 29 2.55 -2.59 3.56
N SER A 30 3.81 -2.46 3.17
CA SER A 30 4.92 -2.36 4.12
C SER A 30 5.25 -0.94 4.53
N GLU A 31 5.10 0.04 3.62
CA GLU A 31 5.63 1.40 3.81
C GLU A 31 4.57 2.51 3.79
N CYS A 32 3.52 2.39 2.98
CA CYS A 32 2.47 3.41 2.88
C CYS A 32 1.73 3.58 4.21
N SER A 33 1.47 4.83 4.60
CA SER A 33 0.77 5.18 5.85
C SER A 33 -0.54 4.42 6.05
N ILE A 34 -1.37 4.39 5.01
CA ILE A 34 -2.68 3.71 5.07
C ILE A 34 -2.51 2.19 5.13
N GLY A 35 -1.55 1.62 4.40
CA GLY A 35 -1.32 0.17 4.47
C GLY A 35 -0.75 -0.29 5.80
N LYS A 36 0.09 0.53 6.44
CA LYS A 36 0.54 0.30 7.83
C LYS A 36 -0.64 0.29 8.80
N GLN A 37 -1.56 1.26 8.68
CA GLN A 37 -2.78 1.30 9.50
C GLN A 37 -3.68 0.08 9.29
N ILE A 38 -3.91 -0.32 8.04
CA ILE A 38 -4.70 -1.52 7.72
C ILE A 38 -4.07 -2.77 8.34
N LYS A 39 -2.74 -2.92 8.24
CA LYS A 39 -2.00 -4.03 8.83
C LYS A 39 -2.12 -4.03 10.36
N GLN A 40 -1.98 -2.87 11.00
CA GLN A 40 -2.12 -2.73 12.44
C GLN A 40 -3.52 -3.14 12.92
N LEU A 41 -4.57 -2.59 12.30
CA LEU A 41 -5.95 -2.94 12.64
C LEU A 41 -6.22 -4.43 12.43
N GLY A 42 -5.67 -5.03 11.36
CA GLY A 42 -5.75 -6.46 11.13
C GLY A 42 -5.12 -7.29 12.26
N ASN A 43 -3.96 -6.86 12.77
CA ASN A 43 -3.28 -7.53 13.89
C ASN A 43 -4.04 -7.40 15.20
N GLU A 44 -4.72 -6.27 15.44
CA GLU A 44 -5.53 -6.03 16.65
C GLU A 44 -6.82 -6.88 16.69
N LEU A 45 -7.22 -7.46 15.55
CA LEU A 45 -8.41 -8.30 15.39
C LEU A 45 -8.10 -9.80 15.38
N GLN A 46 -6.84 -10.21 15.59
CA GLN A 46 -6.42 -11.61 15.67
C GLN A 46 -6.55 -12.17 17.08
#